data_AF-A0A328TZ76-F1
#
_entry.id   AF-A0A328TZ76-F1
#
_cell.length_a   1.000
_cell.length_b   1.000
_cell.length_c   1.000
_cell.angle_alpha   90.00
_cell.angle_beta   90.00
_cell.angle_gamma   90.00
#
_symmetry.space_group_name_H-M   'P 1'
#
loop_
_entity.id
_entity.type
_entity.pdbx_description
1 polymer ?
#
loop_
_entity_poly.entity_id
_entity_poly.type
_entity_poly.pdbx_seq_one_letter_code
_entity_poly.pdbx_strand_id
1 'polypeptide(L)'
;MNYLRFISDSKFSNKNSFLLLLSASALFMLPIINANIYYVDDISRAQTNFLGWSGLGRPVSDILLMIFSLGRRAVDVSPLPQILSVFINAVTAYVLLKCISKESTVNSVLISAIAISSPLYIQNMVYRYDSLSMSLAVLFSVYAFYIPFVKYRNIIIVAVSLVLSFCLYQATMPIFPILIMLGAFKLNKESKSFLTFIIKWAIVYLTSLLAYKVISGFFVTSTRGDMIFFTRELD
;
A
#
# COMPACT_ATOMS: atom_id res chain seq x y z
N MET A 1 -10.40 30.13 21.48
CA MET A 1 -10.70 29.60 20.12
C MET A 1 -9.67 29.97 19.04
N ASN A 2 -8.92 31.09 19.15
CA ASN A 2 -7.92 31.49 18.14
C ASN A 2 -6.57 30.74 18.20
N TYR A 3 -6.13 30.30 19.38
CA TYR A 3 -4.83 29.62 19.53
C TYR A 3 -4.78 28.24 18.83
N LEU A 4 -5.88 27.47 18.86
CA LEU A 4 -5.96 26.17 18.20
C LEU A 4 -5.94 26.28 16.67
N ARG A 5 -6.56 27.33 16.10
CA ARG A 5 -6.45 27.63 14.66
C ARG A 5 -5.03 28.05 14.28
N PHE A 6 -4.38 28.88 15.11
CA PHE A 6 -2.99 29.29 14.87
C PHE A 6 -2.02 28.11 14.84
N ILE A 7 -2.14 27.16 15.78
CA ILE A 7 -1.30 25.95 15.78
C ILE A 7 -1.63 25.06 14.57
N SER A 8 -2.91 24.88 14.25
CA SER A 8 -3.39 24.13 13.08
C SER A 8 -2.76 24.62 11.77
N ASP A 9 -2.66 25.94 11.61
CA ASP A 9 -2.22 26.58 10.37
C ASP A 9 -0.71 26.80 10.32
N SER A 10 0.01 26.43 11.40
CA SER A 10 1.46 26.48 11.41
C SER A 10 2.05 25.54 10.36
N LYS A 11 2.98 26.09 9.57
CA LYS A 11 3.53 25.43 8.39
C LYS A 11 4.85 24.77 8.73
N PHE A 12 5.00 23.53 8.29
CA PHE A 12 6.27 22.81 8.34
C PHE A 12 6.98 22.86 7.00
N SER A 13 8.32 22.86 7.04
CA SER A 13 9.13 22.63 5.86
C SER A 13 8.97 21.18 5.38
N ASN A 14 9.20 20.93 4.09
CA ASN A 14 9.12 19.57 3.51
C ASN A 14 9.98 18.55 4.26
N LYS A 15 11.21 18.95 4.65
CA LYS A 15 12.13 18.12 5.42
C LYS A 15 11.56 17.79 6.80
N ASN A 16 11.04 18.78 7.52
CA ASN A 16 10.50 18.57 8.85
C ASN A 16 9.22 17.73 8.81
N SER A 17 8.35 17.93 7.82
CA SER A 17 7.18 17.08 7.63
C SER A 17 7.55 15.62 7.38
N PHE A 18 8.54 15.37 6.50
CA PHE A 18 9.00 14.01 6.25
C PHE A 18 9.63 13.37 7.49
N LEU A 19 10.48 14.10 8.23
CA LEU A 19 11.07 13.60 9.47
C LEU A 19 10.02 13.29 10.53
N LEU A 20 8.99 14.11 10.68
CA LEU A 20 7.88 13.84 11.60
C LEU A 20 7.11 12.58 11.21
N LEU A 21 6.83 12.38 9.93
CA LEU A 21 6.16 11.18 9.42
C LEU A 21 7.02 9.93 9.59
N LEU A 22 8.33 10.05 9.37
CA LEU A 22 9.29 8.97 9.60
C LEU A 22 9.34 8.59 11.08
N SER A 23 9.45 9.58 11.98
CA SER A 23 9.41 9.36 13.42
C SER A 23 8.10 8.72 13.87
N ALA A 24 6.96 9.18 13.35
CA ALA A 24 5.65 8.60 13.65
C ALA A 24 5.57 7.13 13.21
N SER A 25 5.99 6.82 11.98
CA SER A 25 6.03 5.44 11.48
C SER A 25 7.00 4.57 12.28
N ALA A 26 8.15 5.10 12.70
CA ALA A 26 9.13 4.36 13.48
C ALA A 26 8.60 4.05 14.88
N LEU A 27 8.03 5.04 15.57
CA LEU A 27 7.42 4.86 16.89
C LEU A 27 6.27 3.86 16.87
N PHE A 28 5.47 3.87 15.80
CA PHE A 28 4.39 2.91 15.61
C PHE A 28 4.88 1.47 15.40
N MET A 29 5.96 1.31 14.64
CA MET A 29 6.53 -0.01 14.32
C MET A 29 7.45 -0.57 15.40
N LEU A 30 8.02 0.30 16.24
CA LEU A 30 8.97 -0.07 17.29
C LEU A 30 8.46 -1.21 18.22
N PRO A 31 7.24 -1.16 18.79
CA PRO A 31 6.74 -2.25 19.62
C PRO A 31 6.54 -3.56 18.84
N ILE A 32 6.18 -3.48 17.56
CA ILE A 32 5.97 -4.67 16.69
C ILE A 32 7.30 -5.37 16.43
N ILE A 33 8.33 -4.60 16.06
CA ILE A 33 9.68 -5.12 15.83
C ILE A 33 10.25 -5.71 17.12
N ASN A 34 10.07 -5.01 18.25
CA ASN A 34 10.59 -5.47 19.53
C ASN A 34 9.88 -6.71 20.08
N ALA A 35 8.58 -6.90 19.76
CA ALA A 35 7.86 -8.10 20.13
C ALA A 35 8.50 -9.36 19.51
N ASN A 36 9.02 -9.24 18.28
CA ASN A 36 9.73 -10.31 17.58
C ASN A 36 8.94 -11.63 17.60
N ILE A 37 7.69 -11.60 17.13
CA ILE A 37 6.76 -12.75 17.08
C ILE A 37 6.53 -13.16 15.62
N TYR A 38 6.28 -14.45 15.37
CA TYR A 38 5.78 -14.94 14.09
C TYR A 38 4.26 -14.81 14.03
N TYR A 39 3.73 -14.23 12.96
CA TYR A 39 2.30 -14.27 12.70
C TYR A 39 1.88 -15.56 12.00
N VAL A 40 0.58 -15.83 11.88
CA VAL A 40 0.02 -17.12 11.42
C VAL A 40 0.69 -17.64 10.15
N ASP A 41 0.78 -16.81 9.10
CA ASP A 41 1.41 -17.22 7.83
C ASP A 41 2.94 -17.35 7.94
N ASP A 42 3.57 -16.62 8.87
CA ASP A 42 5.02 -16.65 9.04
C ASP A 42 5.49 -17.98 9.65
N ILE A 43 4.67 -18.62 10.50
CA ILE A 43 5.02 -19.91 11.16
C ILE A 43 5.26 -20.99 10.11
N SER A 44 4.31 -21.18 9.19
CA SER A 44 4.42 -22.18 8.13
C SER A 44 5.62 -21.90 7.21
N ARG A 45 5.89 -20.62 6.93
CA ARG A 45 7.00 -20.20 6.08
C ARG A 45 8.36 -20.42 6.73
N ALA A 46 8.49 -20.12 8.02
CA ALA A 46 9.72 -20.38 8.78
C ALA A 46 10.07 -21.87 8.83
N GLN A 47 9.06 -22.76 8.79
CA GLN A 47 9.26 -24.20 8.78
C GLN A 47 9.57 -24.76 7.38
N THR A 48 8.87 -24.27 6.35
CA THR A 48 8.91 -24.84 4.99
C THR A 48 9.89 -24.14 4.05
N ASN A 49 10.25 -22.88 4.34
CA ASN A 49 10.97 -21.97 3.45
C ASN A 49 10.30 -21.80 2.07
N PHE A 50 8.99 -22.01 1.99
CA PHE A 50 8.26 -22.03 0.73
C PHE A 50 7.88 -20.62 0.24
N LEU A 51 8.22 -20.33 -1.03
CA LEU A 51 7.67 -19.20 -1.79
C LEU A 51 6.33 -19.63 -2.39
N GLY A 52 5.28 -18.83 -2.18
CA GLY A 52 3.93 -19.20 -2.62
C GLY A 52 3.04 -18.01 -2.93
N TRP A 53 3.58 -16.81 -3.01
CA TRP A 53 2.79 -15.61 -3.22
C TRP A 53 2.26 -15.52 -4.64
N SER A 54 3.00 -16.01 -5.64
CA SER A 54 2.54 -16.10 -7.03
C SER A 54 1.25 -16.92 -7.14
N GLY A 55 1.18 -18.08 -6.48
CA GLY A 55 -0.02 -18.92 -6.42
C GLY A 55 -1.24 -18.23 -5.80
N LEU A 56 -1.00 -17.22 -4.94
CA LEU A 56 -2.00 -16.35 -4.33
C LEU A 56 -2.27 -15.08 -5.15
N GLY A 57 -1.80 -15.01 -6.40
CA GLY A 57 -1.95 -13.84 -7.28
C GLY A 57 -1.03 -12.67 -6.94
N ARG A 58 0.04 -12.90 -6.16
CA ARG A 58 1.03 -11.89 -5.76
C ARG A 58 2.43 -12.20 -6.31
N PRO A 59 2.61 -12.27 -7.65
CA PRO A 59 3.89 -12.70 -8.23
C PRO A 59 5.06 -11.76 -7.94
N VAL A 60 4.80 -10.47 -7.73
CA VAL A 60 5.86 -9.49 -7.43
C VAL A 60 6.37 -9.67 -5.99
N SER A 61 5.54 -10.18 -5.07
CA SER A 61 5.98 -10.48 -3.70
C SER A 61 6.99 -11.62 -3.64
N ASP A 62 6.83 -12.65 -4.48
CA ASP A 62 7.84 -13.72 -4.60
C ASP A 62 9.17 -13.16 -5.12
N ILE A 63 9.13 -12.30 -6.14
CA ILE A 63 10.34 -11.65 -6.68
C ILE A 63 11.04 -10.84 -5.59
N LEU A 64 10.28 -10.04 -4.84
CA LEU A 64 10.80 -9.23 -3.76
C LEU A 64 11.48 -10.11 -2.69
N LEU A 65 10.82 -11.18 -2.26
CA LEU A 65 11.38 -12.10 -1.26
C LEU A 65 12.60 -12.86 -1.77
N MET A 66 12.65 -13.22 -3.05
CA MET A 66 13.83 -13.85 -3.64
C MET A 66 15.06 -12.93 -3.62
N ILE A 67 14.86 -11.62 -3.84
CA ILE A 67 15.94 -10.63 -3.75
C ILE A 67 16.49 -10.55 -2.33
N PHE A 68 15.62 -10.45 -1.32
CA PHE A 68 16.05 -10.36 0.08
C PHE A 68 16.62 -11.67 0.63
N SER A 69 16.12 -12.81 0.15
CA SER A 69 16.59 -14.13 0.55
C SER A 69 17.82 -14.60 -0.23
N LEU A 70 18.30 -13.80 -1.21
CA LEU A 70 19.37 -14.15 -2.15
C LEU A 70 19.20 -15.54 -2.78
N GLY A 71 17.95 -15.95 -3.04
CA GLY A 71 17.64 -17.31 -3.46
C GLY A 71 16.15 -17.59 -3.63
N ARG A 72 15.82 -18.83 -4.03
CA ARG A 72 14.44 -19.28 -4.31
C ARG A 72 13.73 -19.88 -3.10
N ARG A 73 14.11 -19.47 -1.90
CA ARG A 73 13.56 -19.94 -0.63
C ARG A 73 13.15 -18.73 0.21
N ALA A 74 12.04 -18.84 0.91
CA ALA A 74 11.59 -17.81 1.84
C ALA A 74 12.41 -17.90 3.13
N VAL A 75 13.52 -17.15 3.20
CA VAL A 75 14.37 -17.09 4.39
C VAL A 75 13.86 -15.95 5.29
N ASP A 76 13.72 -16.22 6.60
CA ASP A 76 13.41 -15.14 7.54
C ASP A 76 14.62 -14.19 7.68
N VAL A 77 14.48 -12.99 7.12
CA VAL A 77 15.46 -11.89 7.26
C VAL A 77 14.98 -10.81 8.23
N SER A 78 13.99 -11.13 9.07
CA SER A 78 13.49 -10.24 10.13
C SER A 78 14.64 -9.69 11.00
N PRO A 79 14.58 -8.41 11.41
CA PRO A 79 13.49 -7.45 11.19
C PRO A 79 13.64 -6.59 9.92
N LEU A 80 14.49 -6.97 8.96
CA LEU A 80 14.80 -6.13 7.80
C LEU A 80 13.56 -5.68 7.00
N PRO A 81 12.60 -6.55 6.63
CA PRO A 81 11.42 -6.11 5.88
C PRO A 81 10.57 -5.11 6.67
N GLN A 82 10.46 -5.31 7.98
CA GLN A 82 9.75 -4.40 8.89
C GLN A 82 10.46 -3.04 9.01
N ILE A 83 11.78 -3.02 9.14
CA ILE A 83 12.56 -1.77 9.15
C ILE A 83 12.41 -1.01 7.83
N LEU A 84 12.50 -1.70 6.69
CA LEU A 84 12.31 -1.08 5.38
C LEU A 84 10.87 -0.54 5.23
N SER A 85 9.87 -1.28 5.74
CA SER A 85 8.48 -0.84 5.71
C SER A 85 8.24 0.47 6.47
N VAL A 86 9.02 0.78 7.53
CA VAL A 86 8.99 2.10 8.19
C VAL A 86 9.29 3.24 7.21
N PHE A 87 10.35 3.10 6.42
CA PHE A 87 10.72 4.11 5.42
C PHE A 87 9.66 4.21 4.32
N ILE A 88 9.16 3.07 3.83
CA ILE A 88 8.11 3.04 2.80
C ILE A 88 6.83 3.71 3.31
N ASN A 89 6.41 3.45 4.55
CA ASN A 89 5.25 4.07 5.15
C ASN A 89 5.42 5.59 5.31
N ALA A 90 6.59 6.05 5.72
CA ALA A 90 6.90 7.49 5.80
C ALA A 90 6.79 8.17 4.43
N VAL A 91 7.32 7.53 3.37
CA VAL A 91 7.18 8.02 1.99
C VAL A 91 5.70 8.03 1.58
N THR A 92 4.96 6.96 1.83
CA THR A 92 3.52 6.88 1.53
C THR A 92 2.74 8.00 2.19
N ALA A 93 2.96 8.24 3.49
CA ALA A 93 2.31 9.33 4.21
C ALA A 93 2.69 10.70 3.64
N TYR A 94 3.95 10.87 3.24
CA TYR A 94 4.39 12.13 2.64
C TYR A 94 3.79 12.38 1.26
N VAL A 95 3.66 11.34 0.43
CA VAL A 95 2.95 11.45 -0.86
C VAL A 95 1.47 11.75 -0.62
N LEU A 96 0.84 11.07 0.33
CA LEU A 96 -0.56 11.31 0.72
C LEU A 96 -0.77 12.75 1.21
N LEU A 97 0.17 13.28 2.01
CA LEU A 97 0.17 14.67 2.47
C LEU A 97 0.07 15.64 1.29
N LYS A 98 0.85 15.41 0.24
CA LYS A 98 0.84 16.24 -0.99
C LYS A 98 -0.42 16.06 -1.83
N CYS A 99 -1.10 14.92 -1.75
CA CYS A 99 -2.41 14.71 -2.37
C CYS A 99 -3.52 15.49 -1.63
N ILE A 100 -3.45 15.56 -0.29
CA ILE A 100 -4.48 16.17 0.55
C ILE A 100 -4.33 17.69 0.60
N SER A 101 -3.11 18.21 0.76
CA SER A 101 -2.86 19.64 0.93
C SER A 101 -1.67 20.12 0.11
N LYS A 102 -1.77 21.35 -0.42
CA LYS A 102 -0.64 22.03 -1.09
C LYS A 102 0.44 22.41 -0.07
N GLU A 103 0.02 22.79 1.13
CA GLU A 103 0.91 23.22 2.21
C GLU A 103 0.95 22.17 3.32
N SER A 104 2.12 21.98 3.91
CA SER A 104 2.33 21.01 4.99
C SER A 104 2.04 21.66 6.35
N THR A 105 0.76 21.81 6.67
CA THR A 105 0.28 22.27 7.98
C THR A 105 0.28 21.16 9.02
N VAL A 106 0.20 21.49 10.31
CA VAL A 106 0.08 20.51 11.41
C VAL A 106 -1.04 19.51 11.15
N ASN A 107 -2.24 19.97 10.81
CA ASN A 107 -3.37 19.07 10.58
C ASN A 107 -3.11 18.11 9.42
N SER A 108 -2.55 18.61 8.32
CA SER A 108 -2.28 17.78 7.15
C SER A 108 -1.25 16.68 7.45
N VAL A 109 -0.20 17.00 8.22
CA VAL A 109 0.81 16.03 8.67
C VAL A 109 0.18 14.99 9.61
N LEU A 110 -0.66 15.42 10.56
CA LEU A 110 -1.35 14.52 11.48
C LEU A 110 -2.31 13.56 10.76
N ILE A 111 -3.12 14.07 9.82
CA ILE A 111 -4.04 13.24 9.02
C ILE A 111 -3.25 12.17 8.25
N SER A 112 -2.15 12.56 7.61
CA SER A 112 -1.29 11.62 6.87
C SER A 112 -0.60 10.60 7.79
N ALA A 113 -0.17 11.01 8.99
CA ALA A 113 0.43 10.10 9.97
C ALA A 113 -0.59 9.07 10.49
N ILE A 114 -1.82 9.49 10.76
CA ILE A 114 -2.91 8.61 11.22
C ILE A 114 -3.28 7.58 10.14
N ALA A 115 -3.32 8.00 8.87
CA ALA A 115 -3.64 7.11 7.76
C ALA A 115 -2.69 5.90 7.67
N ILE A 116 -1.39 6.11 7.89
CA ILE A 116 -0.38 5.03 7.88
C ILE A 116 -0.21 4.33 9.23
N SER A 117 -0.81 4.85 10.31
CA SER A 117 -0.74 4.27 11.65
C SER A 117 -2.09 3.71 12.11
N SER A 118 -2.96 3.36 11.15
CA SER A 118 -4.30 2.88 11.46
C SER A 118 -4.27 1.47 12.06
N PRO A 119 -5.19 1.14 13.00
CA PRO A 119 -5.24 -0.20 13.60
C PRO A 119 -5.41 -1.33 12.57
N LEU A 120 -6.16 -1.09 11.49
CA LEU A 120 -6.35 -2.06 10.41
C LEU A 120 -5.06 -2.33 9.63
N TYR A 121 -4.19 -1.32 9.53
CA TYR A 121 -2.91 -1.45 8.85
C TYR A 121 -1.85 -2.15 9.70
N ILE A 122 -2.01 -2.19 11.04
CA ILE A 122 -1.14 -2.96 11.96
C ILE A 122 -1.04 -4.41 11.49
N GLN A 123 -2.16 -5.03 11.11
CA GLN A 123 -2.18 -6.43 10.71
C GLN A 123 -1.20 -6.72 9.57
N ASN A 124 -1.05 -5.81 8.62
CA ASN A 124 -0.11 -5.96 7.51
C ASN A 124 1.35 -5.85 7.96
N MET A 125 1.59 -5.03 8.98
CA MET A 125 2.94 -4.70 9.45
C MET A 125 3.52 -5.72 10.43
N VAL A 126 2.68 -6.55 11.07
CA VAL A 126 3.14 -7.60 11.99
C VAL A 126 3.85 -8.74 11.24
N TYR A 127 3.50 -8.99 9.97
CA TYR A 127 4.13 -10.05 9.18
C TYR A 127 5.61 -9.79 8.91
N ARG A 128 6.45 -10.77 9.25
CA ARG A 128 7.91 -10.67 9.06
C ARG A 128 8.31 -10.71 7.59
N TYR A 129 7.67 -11.58 6.81
CA TYR A 129 7.97 -11.75 5.40
C TYR A 129 7.26 -10.70 4.53
N ASP A 130 6.01 -10.38 4.87
CA ASP A 130 5.13 -9.61 3.97
C ASP A 130 5.05 -8.11 4.24
N SER A 131 5.48 -7.64 5.41
CA SER A 131 5.37 -6.21 5.79
C SER A 131 5.86 -5.27 4.69
N LEU A 132 7.03 -5.55 4.10
CA LEU A 132 7.59 -4.74 3.03
C LEU A 132 6.77 -4.81 1.72
N SER A 133 6.36 -6.00 1.28
CA SER A 133 5.58 -6.17 0.04
C SER A 133 4.23 -5.47 0.16
N MET A 134 3.56 -5.60 1.31
CA MET A 134 2.31 -4.93 1.61
C MET A 134 2.46 -3.41 1.71
N SER A 135 3.53 -2.89 2.33
CA SER A 135 3.79 -1.44 2.37
C SER A 135 4.07 -0.84 0.99
N LEU A 136 4.83 -1.54 0.15
CA LEU A 136 5.08 -1.11 -1.22
C LEU A 136 3.80 -1.09 -2.05
N ALA A 137 2.89 -2.04 -1.83
CA ALA A 137 1.59 -2.01 -2.49
C ALA A 137 0.82 -0.73 -2.13
N VAL A 138 0.74 -0.39 -0.84
CA VAL A 138 0.08 0.85 -0.41
C VAL A 138 0.76 2.08 -1.03
N LEU A 139 2.10 2.13 -1.02
CA LEU A 139 2.84 3.22 -1.66
C LEU A 139 2.46 3.36 -3.14
N PHE A 140 2.47 2.27 -3.91
CA PHE A 140 2.16 2.34 -5.33
C PHE A 140 0.72 2.76 -5.60
N SER A 141 -0.26 2.31 -4.78
CA SER A 141 -1.64 2.78 -4.86
C SER A 141 -1.78 4.28 -4.60
N VAL A 142 -1.08 4.80 -3.59
CA VAL A 142 -1.12 6.25 -3.25
C VAL A 142 -0.35 7.08 -4.29
N TYR A 143 0.81 6.60 -4.72
CA TYR A 143 1.66 7.24 -5.71
C TYR A 143 0.98 7.33 -7.07
N ALA A 144 0.22 6.30 -7.47
CA ALA A 144 -0.60 6.33 -8.68
C ALA A 144 -1.54 7.55 -8.71
N PHE A 145 -2.13 7.92 -7.57
CA PHE A 145 -3.03 9.09 -7.48
C PHE A 145 -2.28 10.43 -7.47
N TYR A 146 -1.04 10.44 -6.95
CA TYR A 146 -0.21 11.64 -6.91
C TYR A 146 0.21 12.13 -8.31
N ILE A 147 0.32 11.23 -9.28
CA ILE A 147 0.77 11.56 -10.63
C ILE A 147 -0.33 12.31 -11.40
N PRO A 148 -0.02 13.48 -11.99
CA PRO A 148 -1.02 14.25 -12.71
C PRO A 148 -1.25 13.71 -14.14
N PHE A 149 -2.50 13.66 -14.59
CA PHE A 149 -2.89 13.23 -15.95
C PHE A 149 -2.66 14.31 -17.02
N VAL A 150 -1.41 14.75 -17.19
CA VAL A 150 -1.03 15.77 -18.19
C VAL A 150 -0.46 15.13 -19.46
N LYS A 151 0.36 14.09 -19.32
CA LYS A 151 1.07 13.43 -20.42
C LYS A 151 0.63 11.97 -20.54
N TYR A 152 0.60 11.42 -21.75
CA TYR A 152 0.27 10.01 -21.97
C TYR A 152 1.18 9.06 -21.16
N ARG A 153 2.48 9.38 -21.08
CA ARG A 153 3.45 8.67 -20.22
C ARG A 153 2.99 8.56 -18.76
N ASN A 154 2.34 9.60 -18.23
CA ASN A 154 1.88 9.60 -16.84
C ASN A 154 0.76 8.58 -16.63
N ILE A 155 -0.14 8.42 -17.60
CA ILE A 155 -1.21 7.41 -17.56
C ILE A 155 -0.60 6.01 -17.48
N ILE A 156 0.45 5.74 -18.27
CA ILE A 156 1.17 4.47 -18.21
C ILE A 156 1.78 4.26 -16.82
N ILE A 157 2.45 5.26 -16.25
CA ILE A 157 3.07 5.13 -14.93
C ILE A 157 2.00 4.86 -13.85
N VAL A 158 0.83 5.51 -13.93
CA VAL A 158 -0.29 5.24 -13.03
C VAL A 158 -0.77 3.81 -13.17
N ALA A 159 -1.01 3.34 -14.40
CA ALA A 159 -1.46 1.97 -14.64
C ALA A 159 -0.44 0.92 -14.14
N VAL A 160 0.85 1.12 -14.45
CA VAL A 160 1.93 0.24 -13.97
C VAL A 160 2.01 0.25 -12.45
N SER A 161 1.90 1.41 -11.81
CA SER A 161 1.89 1.50 -10.34
C SER A 161 0.74 0.71 -9.73
N LEU A 162 -0.47 0.83 -10.29
CA LEU A 162 -1.63 0.06 -9.81
C LEU A 162 -1.46 -1.44 -10.02
N VAL A 163 -0.97 -1.87 -11.18
CA VAL A 163 -0.69 -3.29 -11.44
C VAL A 163 0.34 -3.83 -10.46
N LEU A 164 1.43 -3.11 -10.22
CA LEU A 164 2.44 -3.47 -9.22
C LEU A 164 1.84 -3.56 -7.82
N SER A 165 0.99 -2.61 -7.45
CA SER A 165 0.27 -2.64 -6.17
C SER A 165 -0.54 -3.93 -6.01
N PHE A 166 -1.31 -4.31 -7.03
CA PHE A 166 -2.17 -5.49 -6.95
C PHE A 166 -1.38 -6.79 -7.00
N CYS A 167 -0.28 -6.84 -7.77
CA CYS A 167 0.65 -7.97 -7.79
C CYS A 167 1.51 -8.11 -6.55
N LEU A 168 1.54 -7.10 -5.66
CA LEU A 168 2.17 -7.18 -4.34
C LEU A 168 1.14 -7.56 -3.27
N TYR A 169 -0.01 -6.89 -3.25
CA TYR A 169 -1.04 -7.12 -2.24
C TYR A 169 -2.44 -6.64 -2.70
N GLN A 170 -3.36 -7.57 -2.95
CA GLN A 170 -4.67 -7.25 -3.51
C GLN A 170 -5.57 -6.41 -2.60
N ALA A 171 -5.40 -6.50 -1.27
CA ALA A 171 -6.27 -5.74 -0.35
C ALA A 171 -6.02 -4.23 -0.42
N THR A 172 -5.03 -3.77 -1.20
CA THR A 172 -4.82 -2.35 -1.52
C THR A 172 -5.79 -1.78 -2.57
N MET A 173 -6.52 -2.63 -3.30
CA MET A 173 -7.46 -2.20 -4.36
C MET A 173 -8.40 -1.04 -3.95
N PRO A 174 -9.00 -1.01 -2.75
CA PRO A 174 -9.90 0.07 -2.35
C PRO A 174 -9.23 1.44 -2.17
N ILE A 175 -7.91 1.50 -1.97
CA ILE A 175 -7.19 2.75 -1.68
C ILE A 175 -7.37 3.76 -2.81
N PHE A 176 -7.20 3.32 -4.06
CA PHE A 176 -7.23 4.23 -5.20
C PHE A 176 -8.63 4.85 -5.45
N PRO A 177 -9.74 4.08 -5.46
CA PRO A 177 -11.10 4.64 -5.46
C PRO A 177 -11.36 5.64 -4.33
N ILE A 178 -10.90 5.36 -3.11
CA ILE A 178 -11.05 6.29 -1.96
C ILE A 178 -10.34 7.61 -2.25
N LEU A 179 -9.12 7.58 -2.80
CA LEU A 179 -8.38 8.78 -3.18
C LEU A 179 -9.06 9.55 -4.31
N ILE A 180 -9.65 8.87 -5.30
CA ILE A 180 -10.47 9.50 -6.35
C ILE A 180 -11.63 10.25 -5.71
N MET A 181 -12.35 9.64 -4.76
CA MET A 181 -13.45 10.29 -4.06
C MET A 181 -12.97 11.54 -3.29
N LEU A 182 -11.86 11.43 -2.55
CA LEU A 182 -11.24 12.56 -1.85
C LEU A 182 -10.84 13.70 -2.80
N GLY A 183 -10.30 13.37 -3.97
CA GLY A 183 -9.99 14.35 -5.01
C GLY A 183 -11.25 15.02 -5.58
N ALA A 184 -12.30 14.22 -5.81
CA ALA A 184 -13.57 14.69 -6.36
C ALA A 184 -14.31 15.64 -5.40
N PHE A 185 -14.19 15.46 -4.08
CA PHE A 185 -14.74 16.39 -3.08
C PHE A 185 -14.18 17.82 -3.19
N LYS A 186 -12.99 18.00 -3.78
CA LYS A 186 -12.40 19.33 -4.01
C LYS A 186 -12.98 20.03 -5.25
N LEU A 187 -13.76 19.33 -6.07
CA LEU A 187 -14.36 19.86 -7.29
C LEU A 187 -15.84 20.17 -7.08
N ASN A 188 -16.37 21.15 -7.82
CA ASN A 188 -17.80 21.43 -7.82
C ASN A 188 -18.54 20.25 -8.50
N LYS A 189 -19.49 19.63 -7.77
CA LYS A 189 -20.24 18.44 -8.20
C LYS A 189 -20.99 18.63 -9.52
N GLU A 190 -21.50 19.84 -9.78
CA GLU A 190 -22.28 20.13 -10.99
C GLU A 190 -21.41 20.45 -12.22
N SER A 191 -20.10 20.53 -12.04
CA SER A 191 -19.20 20.87 -13.14
C SER A 191 -18.93 19.67 -14.06
N LYS A 192 -18.84 19.90 -15.38
CA LYS A 192 -18.32 18.92 -16.34
C LYS A 192 -16.91 18.40 -15.95
N SER A 193 -16.15 19.20 -15.20
CA SER A 193 -14.82 18.85 -14.71
C SER A 193 -14.84 17.72 -13.66
N PHE A 194 -15.88 17.65 -12.83
CA PHE A 194 -16.07 16.59 -11.84
C PHE A 194 -16.31 15.23 -12.52
N LEU A 195 -17.26 15.17 -13.45
CA LEU A 195 -17.58 13.94 -14.17
C LEU A 195 -16.38 13.45 -15.00
N THR A 196 -15.70 14.37 -15.70
CA THR A 196 -14.50 14.06 -16.50
C THR A 196 -13.37 13.52 -15.63
N PHE A 197 -13.18 14.08 -14.43
CA PHE A 197 -12.19 13.59 -13.47
C PHE A 197 -12.51 12.14 -13.07
N ILE A 198 -13.73 11.86 -12.58
CA ILE A 198 -14.11 10.52 -12.12
C ILE A 198 -13.97 9.48 -13.24
N ILE A 199 -14.50 9.77 -14.43
CA ILE A 199 -14.45 8.83 -15.57
C ILE A 199 -13.01 8.51 -15.96
N LYS A 200 -12.13 9.52 -16.07
CA LYS A 200 -10.72 9.30 -16.45
C LYS A 200 -10.00 8.40 -15.45
N TRP A 201 -10.13 8.69 -14.16
CA TRP A 201 -9.48 7.89 -13.12
C TRP A 201 -10.08 6.48 -13.01
N ALA A 202 -11.40 6.35 -13.19
CA ALA A 202 -12.08 5.05 -13.19
C ALA A 202 -11.64 4.16 -14.36
N ILE A 203 -11.48 4.72 -15.57
CA ILE A 203 -10.99 3.95 -16.73
C ILE A 203 -9.59 3.40 -16.47
N VAL A 204 -8.67 4.22 -15.94
CA VAL A 204 -7.30 3.77 -15.64
C VAL A 204 -7.30 2.69 -14.54
N TYR A 205 -8.15 2.85 -13.52
CA TYR A 205 -8.31 1.84 -12.47
C TYR A 205 -8.84 0.51 -13.02
N LEU A 206 -9.93 0.54 -13.80
CA LEU A 206 -10.53 -0.67 -14.37
C LEU A 206 -9.60 -1.38 -15.35
N THR A 207 -8.89 -0.62 -16.20
CA THR A 207 -7.89 -1.20 -17.13
C THR A 207 -6.72 -1.83 -16.36
N SER A 208 -6.29 -1.22 -15.24
CA SER A 208 -5.25 -1.79 -14.37
C SER A 208 -5.72 -3.07 -13.67
N LEU A 209 -6.99 -3.13 -13.23
CA LEU A 209 -7.58 -4.35 -12.67
C LEU A 209 -7.66 -5.48 -13.69
N LEU A 210 -8.03 -5.17 -14.94
CA LEU A 210 -8.04 -6.16 -16.02
C LEU A 210 -6.63 -6.68 -16.31
N ALA A 211 -5.64 -5.78 -16.40
CA ALA A 211 -4.24 -6.16 -16.58
C ALA A 211 -3.74 -7.05 -15.43
N TYR A 212 -4.03 -6.67 -14.18
CA TYR A 212 -3.73 -7.50 -13.01
C TYR A 212 -4.40 -8.87 -13.08
N LYS A 213 -5.68 -8.95 -13.46
CA LYS A 213 -6.41 -10.21 -13.59
C LYS A 213 -5.77 -11.14 -14.63
N VAL A 214 -5.35 -10.59 -15.77
CA VAL A 214 -4.63 -11.35 -16.81
C VAL A 214 -3.29 -11.85 -16.27
N ILE A 215 -2.50 -10.99 -15.63
CA ILE A 215 -1.19 -11.36 -15.08
C ILE A 215 -1.34 -12.45 -14.01
N SER A 216 -2.18 -12.21 -12.99
CA SER A 216 -2.42 -13.17 -11.90
C SER A 216 -3.00 -14.49 -12.40
N GLY A 217 -3.80 -14.49 -13.46
CA GLY A 217 -4.31 -15.71 -14.09
C GLY A 217 -3.24 -16.68 -14.60
N PHE A 218 -2.03 -16.20 -14.91
CA PHE A 218 -0.90 -17.07 -15.26
C PHE A 218 -0.23 -17.75 -14.06
N PHE A 219 -0.44 -17.24 -12.84
CA PHE A 219 0.25 -17.69 -11.64
C PHE A 219 -0.66 -18.35 -10.61
N VAL A 220 -1.95 -18.00 -10.58
CA VAL A 220 -2.89 -18.54 -9.60
C VAL A 220 -3.11 -20.02 -9.88
N THR A 221 -2.65 -20.85 -8.94
CA THR A 221 -2.73 -22.31 -9.01
C THR A 221 -3.87 -22.88 -8.16
N SER A 222 -4.53 -22.07 -7.34
CA SER A 222 -5.59 -22.52 -6.45
C SER A 222 -6.74 -21.52 -6.39
N THR A 223 -7.93 -21.98 -6.77
CA THR A 223 -9.17 -21.31 -6.42
C THR A 223 -9.50 -21.71 -4.98
N ARG A 224 -9.70 -20.74 -4.07
CA ARG A 224 -10.11 -21.05 -2.67
C ARG A 224 -11.39 -21.90 -2.59
N GLY A 225 -12.17 -21.96 -3.68
CA GLY A 225 -13.31 -22.86 -3.82
C GLY A 225 -12.94 -24.35 -3.90
N ASP A 226 -11.76 -24.71 -4.41
CA ASP A 226 -11.38 -26.12 -4.61
C ASP A 226 -11.06 -26.82 -3.28
N MET A 227 -10.57 -26.08 -2.28
CA MET A 227 -10.27 -26.62 -0.95
C MET A 227 -11.52 -27.01 -0.14
N ILE A 228 -12.71 -26.56 -0.53
CA ILE A 228 -13.97 -26.95 0.12
C ILE A 228 -14.45 -28.31 -0.41
N PHE A 229 -14.17 -28.61 -1.67
CA PHE A 229 -14.60 -29.86 -2.31
C PHE A 229 -13.64 -31.01 -2.03
N PHE A 230 -12.34 -30.75 -1.88
CA PHE A 230 -11.37 -31.78 -1.49
C PHE A 230 -11.61 -32.36 -0.08
N THR A 231 -12.20 -31.59 0.84
CA THR A 231 -12.56 -32.09 2.18
C THR A 231 -13.82 -32.95 2.19
N ARG A 232 -14.64 -32.94 1.12
CA ARG A 232 -15.87 -33.76 1.04
C ARG A 232 -15.68 -35.13 0.40
N GLU A 233 -14.55 -35.38 -0.25
CA GLU A 233 -14.25 -36.67 -0.89
C GLU A 233 -13.46 -37.62 0.02
N LEU A 234 -13.17 -37.20 1.26
CA LEU A 234 -12.44 -37.98 2.27
C LEU A 234 -13.30 -38.38 3.48
N ASP A 235 -14.61 -38.11 3.43
CA ASP A 235 -15.63 -38.61 4.38
C ASP A 235 -16.49 -39.69 3.69
#